data_AF-A0A191HUF8-F1
#
_entry.id   AF-A0A191HUF8-F1
#
_cell.length_a   1.000
_cell.length_b   1.000
_cell.length_c   1.000
_cell.angle_alpha   90.00
_cell.angle_beta   90.00
_cell.angle_gamma   90.00
#
_symmetry.space_group_name_H-M   'P 1'
#
loop_
_entity.id
_entity.type
_entity.pdbx_description
1 polymer ?
#
loop_
_entity_poly.entity_id
_entity_poly.type
_entity_poly.pdbx_seq_one_letter_code
_entity_poly.pdbx_strand_id
1 'polypeptide(L)' 'MNNKIELLAPAGRIEQLKAAAVNGADAVYFGGSAFSARQSARNFSDEEIIIARRLTKKYNVKMFCAINTLLYKEDV' A
#
# COMPACT_ATOMS: atom_id res chain seq x y z
N MET A 1 -4.94 -16.14 22.88
CA MET A 1 -4.87 -15.54 21.52
C MET A 1 -4.88 -14.04 21.69
N ASN A 2 -3.82 -13.35 21.26
CA ASN A 2 -3.76 -11.90 21.36
C ASN A 2 -4.51 -11.31 20.15
N ASN A 3 -5.79 -10.97 20.32
CA ASN A 3 -6.64 -10.39 19.27
C ASN A 3 -6.35 -8.89 19.11
N LYS A 4 -5.09 -8.53 18.85
CA LYS A 4 -4.77 -7.13 18.53
C LYS A 4 -5.43 -6.79 17.19
N ILE A 5 -6.34 -5.83 17.21
CA ILE A 5 -6.95 -5.26 16.00
C ILE A 5 -5.85 -4.56 15.20
N GLU A 6 -5.76 -4.88 13.90
CA GLU A 6 -4.83 -4.21 12.97
C GLU A 6 -5.51 -2.96 12.39
N LEU A 7 -4.89 -1.80 12.57
CA LEU A 7 -5.34 -0.57 11.91
C LEU A 7 -4.74 -0.47 10.50
N LEU A 8 -5.55 -0.80 9.50
CA LEU A 8 -5.20 -0.70 8.08
C LEU A 8 -5.67 0.64 7.48
N ALA A 9 -4.74 1.44 6.97
CA ALA A 9 -5.02 2.74 6.36
C ALA A 9 -4.83 2.75 4.83
N PRO A 10 -5.65 3.49 4.06
CA PRO A 10 -5.40 3.71 2.64
C PRO A 10 -4.23 4.68 2.41
N ALA A 11 -3.45 4.44 1.35
CA ALA A 11 -2.44 5.37 0.86
C ALA A 11 -2.45 5.46 -0.67
N GLY A 12 -2.78 6.63 -1.21
CA GLY A 12 -2.69 6.96 -2.63
C GLY A 12 -1.46 7.79 -3.01
N ARG A 13 -0.69 8.27 -2.02
CA ARG A 13 0.63 8.93 -2.20
C ARG A 13 1.59 8.60 -1.06
N ILE A 14 2.88 8.87 -1.27
CA ILE A 14 3.93 8.70 -0.25
C ILE A 14 3.66 9.54 1.00
N GLU A 15 3.13 10.77 0.84
CA GLU A 15 2.81 11.65 1.97
C GLU A 15 1.71 11.06 2.85
N GLN A 16 0.70 10.43 2.24
CA GLN A 16 -0.39 9.75 2.95
C GLN A 16 0.11 8.51 3.68
N LEU A 17 0.96 7.70 3.04
CA LEU A 17 1.61 6.56 3.69
C LEU A 17 2.41 7.01 4.92
N LYS A 18 3.23 8.06 4.77
CA LYS A 18 4.02 8.61 5.87
C LYS A 18 3.13 9.12 6.99
N ALA A 19 2.04 9.82 6.67
CA ALA A 19 1.08 10.30 7.65
C ALA A 19 0.43 9.13 8.41
N ALA A 20 -0.06 8.10 7.72
CA ALA A 20 -0.62 6.91 8.35
C ALA A 20 0.38 6.22 9.29
N ALA A 21 1.63 6.04 8.83
CA ALA A 21 2.67 5.39 9.61
C ALA A 21 3.04 6.16 10.88
N VAL A 22 3.19 7.48 10.80
CA VAL A 22 3.54 8.32 11.96
C VAL A 22 2.39 8.43 12.97
N ASN A 23 1.14 8.27 12.52
CA ASN A 23 -0.04 8.34 13.38
C ASN A 23 -0.52 6.97 13.90
N GLY A 24 0.31 5.92 13.77
CA GLY A 24 0.06 4.64 14.44
C GLY A 24 -0.76 3.62 13.65
N ALA A 25 -0.85 3.74 12.33
CA ALA A 25 -1.34 2.64 11.51
C ALA A 25 -0.41 1.42 11.64
N ASP A 26 -0.99 0.23 11.81
CA ASP A 26 -0.23 -1.03 11.81
C ASP A 26 0.09 -1.47 10.37
N ALA A 27 -0.76 -1.08 9.41
CA ALA A 27 -0.62 -1.42 8.01
C ALA A 27 -1.16 -0.32 7.08
N VAL A 28 -0.66 -0.30 5.84
CA VAL A 28 -1.19 0.51 4.75
C VAL A 28 -1.55 -0.36 3.53
N TYR A 29 -2.56 0.04 2.77
CA TYR A 29 -2.78 -0.49 1.43
C TYR A 29 -2.73 0.60 0.36
N PHE A 30 -2.26 0.25 -0.82
CA PHE A 30 -2.13 1.14 -1.97
C PHE A 30 -2.45 0.36 -3.27
N GLY A 31 -2.78 1.07 -4.34
CA GLY A 31 -2.93 0.47 -5.67
C GLY A 31 -1.61 0.52 -6.43
N GLY A 32 -1.23 -0.57 -7.09
CA GLY A 32 -0.16 -0.58 -8.10
C GLY A 32 -0.68 -0.16 -9.47
N SER A 33 0.13 0.56 -10.24
CA SER A 33 -0.27 1.04 -11.58
C SER A 33 -0.70 -0.08 -12.53
N ALA A 34 -0.07 -1.25 -12.47
CA ALA A 34 -0.38 -2.41 -13.30
C ALA A 34 -1.61 -3.22 -12.84
N PHE A 35 -2.06 -3.08 -11.58
CA PHE A 35 -3.00 -4.03 -10.96
C PHE A 35 -4.29 -3.40 -10.44
N SER A 36 -4.55 -2.14 -10.80
CA SER A 36 -5.71 -1.37 -10.36
C SER A 36 -6.69 -1.13 -11.51
N ALA A 37 -7.91 -1.67 -11.40
CA ALA A 37 -8.99 -1.41 -12.37
C ALA A 37 -9.48 0.05 -12.35
N ARG A 38 -9.09 0.82 -11.33
CA ARG A 38 -9.44 2.24 -11.22
C ARG A 38 -8.34 3.08 -11.85
N GLN A 39 -8.31 3.16 -13.18
CA GLN A 39 -7.32 3.99 -13.91
C GLN A 39 -7.34 5.47 -13.48
N SER A 40 -8.49 6.00 -13.06
CA SER A 40 -8.62 7.38 -12.58
C SER A 40 -8.11 7.58 -11.14
N ALA A 41 -7.90 6.51 -10.37
CA ALA A 41 -7.33 6.60 -9.03
C ALA A 41 -5.81 6.69 -9.13
N ARG A 42 -5.20 7.46 -8.23
CA ARG A 42 -3.74 7.51 -8.16
C ARG A 42 -3.21 6.18 -7.62
N ASN A 43 -2.33 5.57 -8.40
CA ASN A 43 -1.60 4.36 -8.05
C ASN A 43 -0.12 4.68 -7.86
N PHE A 44 0.59 3.86 -7.09
CA PHE A 44 2.03 4.03 -6.91
C PHE A 44 2.76 3.55 -8.18
N SER A 45 3.78 4.30 -8.60
CA SER A 45 4.80 3.78 -9.53
C SER A 45 5.72 2.77 -8.84
N ASP A 46 6.50 2.03 -9.61
CA ASP A 46 7.49 1.10 -9.06
C ASP A 46 8.54 1.84 -8.19
N GLU A 47 8.93 3.05 -8.58
CA GLU A 47 9.83 3.87 -7.74
C GLU A 47 9.16 4.29 -6.43
N GLU A 48 7.89 4.69 -6.48
CA GLU A 48 7.11 5.00 -5.27
C GLU A 48 6.95 3.78 -4.37
N ILE A 49 6.79 2.57 -4.92
CA ILE A 49 6.75 1.31 -4.14
C ILE A 49 8.07 1.07 -3.40
N ILE A 50 9.21 1.31 -4.06
CA ILE A 50 10.54 1.18 -3.42
C ILE A 50 10.68 2.18 -2.25
N ILE A 51 10.23 3.42 -2.45
CA ILE A 51 10.24 4.46 -1.40
C ILE A 51 9.30 4.06 -0.26
N ALA A 52 8.09 3.59 -0.58
CA ALA A 52 7.09 3.11 0.36
C ALA A 52 7.66 1.98 1.22
N ARG A 53 8.33 0.99 0.61
CA ARG A 53 8.97 -0.14 1.32
C ARG A 53 10.02 0.30 2.33
N ARG A 54 10.78 1.35 2.01
CA ARG A 54 11.77 1.94 2.93
C ARG A 54 11.08 2.64 4.11
N LEU A 55 10.03 3.41 3.84
CA LEU A 55 9.24 4.10 4.86
C LEU A 55 8.53 3.11 5.79
N THR A 56 7.84 2.11 5.25
CA THR A 56 7.12 1.11 6.04
C THR A 56 8.04 0.30 6.93
N LYS A 57 9.25 -0.06 6.45
CA LYS A 57 10.30 -0.67 7.28
C LYS A 57 10.70 0.23 8.46
N LYS A 58 10.88 1.53 8.21
CA LYS A 58 11.33 2.50 9.22
C LYS A 58 10.31 2.64 10.36
N TYR A 59 9.02 2.59 10.06
CA TYR A 59 7.95 2.76 11.05
C TYR A 59 7.34 1.43 11.53
N ASN A 60 7.89 0.29 11.12
CA ASN A 60 7.35 -1.05 11.42
C ASN A 60 5.88 -1.22 11.02
N VAL A 61 5.54 -0.72 9.83
CA VAL A 61 4.19 -0.78 9.24
C VAL A 61 4.19 -1.82 8.13
N LYS A 62 3.11 -2.60 7.99
CA LYS A 62 2.95 -3.52 6.85
C LYS A 62 2.45 -2.76 5.62
N MET A 63 2.76 -3.25 4.42
CA MET A 63 2.20 -2.69 3.19
C MET A 63 1.54 -3.77 2.35
N PHE A 64 0.37 -3.44 1.80
CA PHE A 64 -0.42 -4.33 0.96
C PHE A 64 -0.69 -3.66 -0.39
N CYS A 65 -0.46 -4.39 -1.47
CA CYS A 65 -0.89 -3.95 -2.80
C CYS A 65 -2.33 -4.45 -3.01
N ALA A 66 -3.25 -3.54 -3.27
CA ALA A 66 -4.60 -3.90 -3.68
C ALA A 66 -4.57 -4.36 -5.14
N ILE A 67 -4.97 -5.61 -5.36
CA ILE A 67 -5.18 -6.18 -6.68
C ILE A 67 -6.68 -6.29 -6.88
N ASN A 68 -7.21 -5.48 -7.78
CA ASN A 68 -8.65 -5.41 -8.05
C ASN A 68 -8.96 -5.45 -9.55
N THR A 69 -8.08 -6.10 -10.31
CA THR A 69 -8.20 -6.44 -11.72
C THR A 69 -8.12 -7.96 -11.87
N LEU A 70 -8.77 -8.52 -12.89
CA LEU A 70 -8.61 -9.93 -13.27
C LEU A 70 -7.17 -10.15 -13.73
N LEU A 71 -6.47 -11.08 -13.08
CA LEU A 71 -5.11 -11.47 -13.43
C LEU A 71 -5.14 -12.64 -14.40
N TYR A 72 -4.39 -12.52 -15.49
CA TYR A 72 -4.13 -13.59 -16.45
C TYR A 72 -2.71 -14.13 -16.28
N LYS A 73 -2.42 -15.28 -16.91
CA LYS A 73 -1.12 -15.94 -16.79
C LYS A 73 0.01 -15.09 -17.40
N GLU A 74 -0.31 -14.22 -18.33
CA GLU A 74 0.67 -13.34 -18.98
C GLU A 74 1.04 -12.10 -18.14
N ASP A 75 0.29 -11.81 -17.07
CA ASP A 75 0.51 -10.64 -16.20
C ASP A 75 1.54 -10.89 -15.07
N VAL A 76 2.00 -12.14 -14.88
CA VAL A 76 2.86 -12.60 -13.77
C VAL A 76 4.08 -13.35 -14.31
#